data_AF-A0A3D3BT40-F1
#
_entry.id   AF-A0A3D3BT40-F1
#
_cell.length_a   1.000
_cell.length_b   1.000
_cell.length_c   1.000
_cell.angle_alpha   90.00
_cell.angle_beta   90.00
_cell.angle_gamma   90.00
#
_symmetry.space_group_name_H-M   'P 1'
#
loop_
_entity.id
_entity.type
_entity.pdbx_description
1 polymer ?
#
loop_
_entity_poly.entity_id
_entity_poly.type
_entity_poly.pdbx_seq_one_letter_code
_entity_poly.pdbx_strand_id
1 'polypeptide(L)' 'KMPNNFRHVGLIKLMLPNAKIIDARRNPMDCCWSGFKQLFAEGQEFTYDLSDIGRYYQDYVNLMNHWDDVLPG' A
#
# COMPACT_ATOMS: atom_id res chain seq x y z
N LYS A 1 9.60 -5.75 -7.44
CA LYS A 1 9.25 -4.52 -6.68
C LYS A 1 8.85 -4.92 -5.26
N MET A 2 8.95 -4.05 -4.26
CA MET A 2 8.47 -4.32 -2.89
C MET A 2 7.15 -3.56 -2.63
N PRO A 3 5.98 -4.12 -3.00
CA PRO A 3 4.70 -3.41 -2.90
C PRO A 3 4.22 -3.20 -1.46
N ASN A 4 4.79 -3.91 -0.48
CA ASN A 4 4.30 -3.93 0.91
C ASN A 4 5.03 -2.96 1.86
N ASN A 5 5.94 -2.12 1.35
CA ASN A 5 6.79 -1.25 2.18
C ASN A 5 6.01 -0.15 2.93
N PHE A 6 4.82 0.21 2.45
CA PHE A 6 3.95 1.19 3.09
C PHE A 6 3.61 0.83 4.55
N ARG A 7 3.62 -0.46 4.89
CA ARG A 7 3.39 -0.95 6.26
C ARG A 7 4.46 -0.48 7.25
N HIS A 8 5.62 -0.03 6.77
CA HIS A 8 6.77 0.37 7.58
C HIS A 8 6.90 1.90 7.76
N VAL A 9 5.94 2.70 7.29
CA VAL A 9 6.02 4.18 7.36
C VAL A 9 6.31 4.68 8.78
N GLY A 10 5.60 4.17 9.79
CA GLY A 10 5.84 4.54 11.18
C GLY A 10 7.28 4.25 11.63
N LEU A 11 7.81 3.06 11.31
CA LEU A 11 9.19 2.68 11.64
C LEU A 11 10.21 3.57 10.91
N ILE A 12 9.98 3.86 9.63
CA ILE A 12 10.86 4.73 8.83
C ILE A 12 10.95 6.11 9.48
N LYS A 13 9.82 6.70 9.89
CA LYS A 13 9.81 8.02 10.53
C LYS A 13 10.46 8.02 11.92
N LEU A 14 10.39 6.91 12.67
CA LEU A 14 11.12 6.79 13.93
C LEU A 14 12.65 6.74 13.72
N MET A 15 13.12 6.01 12.70
CA MET A 15 14.55 5.86 12.42
C MET A 15 15.15 7.05 11.66
N LEU A 16 14.36 7.66 10.78
CA LEU A 16 14.73 8.75 9.89
C LEU A 16 13.67 9.85 9.97
N PRO A 17 13.69 10.71 11.00
CA PRO A 17 12.63 11.70 11.24
C PRO A 17 12.35 12.64 10.06
N ASN A 18 13.39 12.93 9.29
CA ASN A 18 13.35 13.81 8.13
C ASN A 18 13.04 13.09 6.80
N ALA A 19 12.79 11.77 6.82
CA ALA A 19 12.42 11.04 5.62
C ALA A 19 11.10 11.58 5.06
N LYS A 20 11.07 11.82 3.75
CA LYS A 20 9.85 12.17 3.02
C LYS A 20 9.17 10.90 2.54
N ILE A 21 7.88 10.78 2.80
CA ILE A 21 7.05 9.68 2.33
C ILE A 21 6.29 10.17 1.12
N ILE A 22 6.46 9.47 -0.02
CA ILE A 22 5.76 9.81 -1.26
C ILE A 22 4.77 8.69 -1.54
N ASP A 23 3.48 9.00 -1.44
CA ASP A 23 2.40 8.07 -1.75
C ASP A 23 1.87 8.31 -3.18
N ALA A 24 2.30 7.45 -4.12
CA ALA A 24 1.91 7.56 -5.52
C ALA A 24 0.73 6.63 -5.83
N ARG A 25 -0.47 7.20 -5.96
CA ARG A 25 -1.71 6.47 -6.27
C ARG A 25 -2.10 6.59 -7.74
N ARG A 26 -2.74 5.53 -8.26
CA ARG A 26 -3.51 5.54 -9.53
C ARG A 26 -4.95 5.11 -9.23
N ASN A 27 -5.79 5.06 -10.27
CA ASN A 27 -7.17 4.62 -10.12
C ASN A 27 -7.23 3.26 -9.38
N PRO A 28 -8.09 3.11 -8.34
CA PRO A 28 -8.21 1.87 -7.57
C PRO A 28 -8.46 0.63 -8.42
N MET A 29 -9.32 0.74 -9.45
CA MET A 29 -9.64 -0.37 -10.33
C MET A 29 -8.43 -0.81 -11.15
N ASP A 30 -7.70 0.15 -11.73
CA ASP A 30 -6.46 -0.15 -12.48
C ASP A 30 -5.40 -0.80 -11.58
N CYS A 31 -5.32 -0.36 -10.31
CA CYS A 31 -4.46 -0.97 -9.30
C CYS A 31 -4.82 -2.42 -9.03
N CYS A 32 -6.08 -2.68 -8.66
CA CYS A 32 -6.55 -4.02 -8.32
C CYS A 32 -6.47 -4.94 -9.54
N TRP A 33 -6.95 -4.50 -10.70
CA TRP A 33 -6.90 -5.30 -11.92
C TRP A 33 -5.48 -5.72 -12.31
N SER A 34 -4.53 -4.79 -12.19
CA SER A 34 -3.12 -5.08 -12.44
C SER A 34 -2.54 -6.11 -11.47
N GLY A 35 -2.98 -6.15 -10.21
CA GLY A 35 -2.59 -7.18 -9.26
C GLY A 35 -3.23 -8.52 -9.58
N PHE A 36 -4.54 -8.52 -9.82
CA PHE A 36 -5.32 -9.72 -10.12
C PHE A 36 -4.82 -10.51 -11.32
N LYS A 37 -4.42 -9.81 -12.39
CA LYS A 37 -3.93 -10.46 -13.62
C LYS A 37 -2.46 -10.89 -13.57
N GLN A 38 -1.72 -10.51 -12.54
CA GLN A 38 -0.28 -10.74 -12.44
C GLN A 38 -0.03 -12.04 -11.67
N LEU A 39 0.76 -12.95 -12.24
CA LEU A 39 1.28 -14.10 -11.50
C LEU A 39 2.47 -13.64 -10.64
N PHE A 40 2.28 -13.63 -9.33
CA PHE A 40 3.32 -13.41 -8.33
C PHE A 40 3.93 -14.73 -7.86
N ALA A 41 5.22 -14.68 -7.52
CA ALA A 41 5.94 -15.85 -7.01
C ALA A 41 5.52 -16.23 -5.59
N GLU A 42 5.35 -15.24 -4.70
CA GLU A 42 4.96 -15.44 -3.29
C GLU A 42 4.48 -14.12 -2.66
N GLY A 43 3.63 -14.22 -1.62
CA GLY A 43 3.35 -13.14 -0.66
C GLY A 43 2.33 -12.11 -1.14
N GLN A 44 1.60 -12.43 -2.20
CA GLN A 44 0.54 -11.61 -2.81
C GLN A 44 -0.72 -12.44 -3.06
N GLU A 45 -0.98 -13.45 -2.24
CA GLU A 45 -2.10 -14.39 -2.41
C GLU A 45 -3.46 -13.66 -2.44
N PHE A 46 -3.56 -12.54 -1.71
CA PHE A 46 -4.74 -11.67 -1.70
C PHE A 46 -5.11 -11.11 -3.09
N THR A 47 -4.21 -11.14 -4.08
CA THR A 47 -4.50 -10.58 -5.40
C THR A 47 -5.42 -11.46 -6.22
N TYR A 48 -5.60 -12.74 -5.88
CA TYR A 48 -6.32 -13.71 -6.72
C TYR A 48 -7.79 -13.89 -6.34
N ASP A 49 -8.28 -13.18 -5.34
CA ASP A 49 -9.70 -13.01 -5.05
C ASP A 49 -10.08 -11.53 -5.16
N LEU A 50 -11.19 -11.24 -5.86
CA LEU A 50 -11.61 -9.86 -6.12
C LEU A 50 -12.06 -9.12 -4.85
N SER A 51 -12.59 -9.85 -3.87
CA SER A 51 -12.98 -9.29 -2.57
C SER A 51 -11.74 -9.01 -1.74
N ASP A 52 -10.79 -9.94 -1.68
CA ASP A 52 -9.57 -9.80 -0.91
C ASP A 52 -8.69 -8.66 -1.43
N ILE A 53 -8.51 -8.55 -2.75
CA ILE A 53 -7.70 -7.46 -3.32
C ILE A 53 -8.36 -6.10 -3.11
N GLY A 54 -9.70 -6.04 -3.18
CA GLY A 54 -10.46 -4.83 -2.89
C GLY A 54 -10.32 -4.40 -1.43
N ARG A 55 -10.45 -5.35 -0.50
CA ARG A 55 -10.25 -5.13 0.93
C ARG A 55 -8.83 -4.69 1.25
N TYR A 56 -7.84 -5.36 0.67
CA TYR A 56 -6.44 -5.01 0.84
C TYR A 56 -6.14 -3.59 0.36
N TYR A 57 -6.71 -3.17 -0.77
CA TYR A 57 -6.56 -1.80 -1.26
C TYR A 57 -7.21 -0.78 -0.32
N GLN A 58 -8.40 -1.07 0.21
CA GLN A 58 -9.05 -0.20 1.21
C GLN A 58 -8.20 -0.06 2.48
N ASP A 59 -7.65 -1.17 2.99
CA ASP A 59 -6.78 -1.16 4.17
C ASP A 59 -5.50 -0.33 3.93
N TYR A 60 -4.91 -0.43 2.74
CA TYR A 60 -3.79 0.42 2.32
C TYR A 60 -4.18 1.91 2.32
N VAL A 61 -5.32 2.27 1.73
CA VAL A 61 -5.79 3.67 1.69
C VAL A 61 -6.03 4.20 3.10
N ASN A 62 -6.70 3.42 3.94
CA ASN A 62 -6.98 3.80 5.32
C ASN A 62 -5.69 4.02 6.12
N LEU A 63 -4.71 3.14 5.94
CA LEU A 63 -3.41 3.25 6.61
C LEU A 63 -2.63 4.48 6.13
N MET A 64 -2.61 4.73 4.83
CA MET A 64 -1.90 5.90 4.29
C MET A 64 -2.58 7.22 4.65
N ASN A 65 -3.91 7.26 4.72
CA ASN A 65 -4.64 8.43 5.23
C ASN A 65 -4.31 8.68 6.71
N HIS A 66 -4.25 7.63 7.54
CA HIS A 66 -3.79 7.77 8.92
C HIS A 66 -2.40 8.40 9.02
N TRP A 67 -1.46 7.98 8.16
CA TRP A 67 -0.12 8.56 8.16
C TRP A 67 -0.09 10.01 7.68
N ASP A 68 -0.92 10.38 6.71
CA ASP A 68 -1.07 11.77 6.26
C ASP A 68 -1.59 12.67 7.40
N ASP A 69 -2.55 12.17 8.18
CA ASP A 69 -3.13 12.89 9.33
C ASP A 69 -2.12 13.08 10.48
N VAL A 70 -1.37 12.03 10.84
CA VAL A 70 -0.51 12.05 12.03
C VAL A 70 0.94 12.48 11.76
N LEU A 71 1.37 12.47 10.49
CA LEU A 71 2.73 12.85 10.07
C LEU A 71 2.70 13.78 8.84
N PRO A 72 2.03 14.94 8.90
CA PRO A 72 1.89 15.84 7.76
C PRO A 72 3.24 16.45 7.32
N GLY A 73 3.48 16.50 6.00
CA GLY A 73 4.66 17.13 5.35
C GLY A 73 5.49 16.20 4.48
#